data_AF-A0A261R6U8-F1
#
_entry.id   AF-A0A261R6U8-F1
#
_cell.length_a   1.000
_cell.length_b   1.000
_cell.length_c   1.000
_cell.angle_alpha   90.00
_cell.angle_beta   90.00
_cell.angle_gamma   90.00
#
_symmetry.space_group_name_H-M   'P 1'
#
loop_
_entity.id
_entity.type
_entity.pdbx_description
1 polymer ?
#
loop_
_entity_poly.entity_id
_entity_poly.type
_entity_poly.pdbx_seq_one_letter_code
_entity_poly.pdbx_strand_id
1 'polypeptide(L)'
;MAGRILTAEARKVTRFHELDGGFAIETVADVEPELEYAKALHNEGHHRTANGDRHVAAVPAVVLNAWAIKRGVTFQAVMQDNRLMREFLNDPDHSHFRVDKRPV
;
A
#
# COMPACT_ATOMS: atom_id res chain seq x y z
N MET A 1 8.00 -24.91 -9.77
CA MET A 1 8.64 -23.78 -10.46
C MET A 1 9.22 -22.85 -9.40
N ALA A 2 10.54 -22.75 -9.29
CA ALA A 2 11.20 -21.87 -8.31
C ALA A 2 11.48 -20.52 -8.99
N GLY A 3 10.79 -19.46 -8.56
CA GLY A 3 11.02 -18.11 -9.10
C GLY A 3 12.44 -17.62 -8.80
N ARG A 4 13.03 -16.88 -9.73
CA ARG A 4 14.37 -16.27 -9.59
C ARG A 4 14.25 -14.93 -8.85
N ILE A 5 15.07 -14.71 -7.84
CA ILE A 5 15.14 -13.42 -7.15
C ILE A 5 15.77 -12.38 -8.09
N LEU A 6 15.06 -11.26 -8.31
CA LEU A 6 15.53 -10.11 -9.05
C LEU A 6 16.17 -9.07 -8.13
N THR A 7 15.51 -8.77 -7.00
CA THR A 7 16.02 -7.88 -5.95
C THR A 7 15.68 -8.44 -4.58
N ALA A 8 16.59 -8.24 -3.62
CA ALA A 8 16.38 -8.57 -2.21
C ALA A 8 16.89 -7.41 -1.34
N GLU A 9 15.96 -6.77 -0.66
CA GLU A 9 16.19 -5.76 0.36
C GLU A 9 15.76 -6.34 1.71
N ALA A 10 16.13 -5.70 2.83
CA ALA A 10 15.95 -6.24 4.18
C ALA A 10 14.52 -6.73 4.49
N ARG A 11 13.49 -6.15 3.85
CA ARG A 11 12.07 -6.48 4.06
C ARG A 11 11.27 -6.65 2.78
N LYS A 12 11.92 -6.70 1.62
CA LYS A 12 11.24 -6.73 0.32
C LYS A 12 12.02 -7.59 -0.66
N VAL A 13 11.32 -8.48 -1.34
CA VAL A 13 11.90 -9.34 -2.37
C VAL A 13 11.06 -9.24 -3.64
N THR A 14 11.72 -9.02 -4.76
CA THR A 14 11.10 -9.10 -6.09
C THR A 14 11.53 -10.40 -6.75
N ARG A 15 10.57 -11.20 -7.21
CA ARG A 15 10.79 -12.49 -7.86
C ARG A 15 10.28 -12.44 -9.30
N PHE A 16 11.02 -13.10 -10.17
CA PHE A 16 10.62 -13.42 -11.53
C PHE A 16 10.14 -14.86 -11.57
N HIS A 17 8.97 -15.07 -12.15
CA HIS A 17 8.40 -16.38 -12.40
C HIS A 17 8.28 -16.58 -13.90
N GLU A 18 8.90 -17.65 -14.41
CA GLU A 18 8.70 -18.10 -15.78
C GLU A 18 7.44 -18.96 -15.83
N LEU A 19 6.57 -18.70 -16.81
CA LEU A 19 5.30 -19.39 -17.01
C LEU A 19 5.24 -19.90 -18.45
N ASP A 20 4.49 -20.98 -18.69
CA ASP A 20 4.29 -21.47 -20.06
C ASP A 20 3.56 -20.41 -20.89
N GLY A 21 4.29 -19.73 -21.78
CA GLY A 21 3.78 -18.65 -22.63
C GLY A 21 3.89 -17.24 -22.04
N GLY A 22 4.62 -17.03 -20.94
CA GLY A 22 4.82 -15.70 -20.39
C GLY A 22 5.72 -15.63 -19.16
N PHE A 23 5.63 -14.51 -18.44
CA PHE A 23 6.32 -14.34 -17.17
C PHE A 23 5.47 -13.54 -16.19
N ALA A 24 5.76 -13.68 -14.91
CA ALA A 24 5.18 -12.86 -13.85
C ALA A 24 6.27 -12.25 -12.97
N ILE A 25 6.05 -11.02 -12.53
CA ILE A 25 6.86 -10.35 -11.53
C ILE A 25 6.06 -10.30 -10.24
N GLU A 26 6.57 -10.92 -9.19
CA GLU A 26 5.99 -10.92 -7.86
C GLU A 26 6.83 -10.03 -6.95
N THR A 27 6.18 -9.19 -6.14
CA THR A 27 6.84 -8.47 -5.05
C THR A 27 6.22 -8.91 -3.74
N VAL A 28 7.05 -9.39 -2.82
CA VAL A 28 6.67 -9.74 -1.45
C VAL A 28 7.38 -8.77 -0.53
N ALA A 29 6.65 -8.13 0.38
CA ALA A 29 7.25 -7.28 1.41
C ALA A 29 6.60 -7.52 2.77
N ASP A 30 7.40 -7.39 3.81
CA ASP A 30 6.93 -7.22 5.19
C ASP A 30 6.45 -5.78 5.37
N VAL A 31 5.19 -5.62 5.80
CA VAL A 31 4.51 -4.33 5.93
C VAL A 31 4.18 -3.97 7.38
N GLU A 32 4.54 -4.84 8.34
CA GLU A 32 4.32 -4.58 9.77
C GLU A 32 4.95 -3.27 10.26
N PRO A 33 6.19 -2.90 9.86
CA PRO A 33 6.81 -1.64 10.28
C PRO A 33 6.02 -0.40 9.85
N GLU A 34 5.45 -0.42 8.65
CA GLU A 34 4.65 0.68 8.11
C GLU A 34 3.31 0.81 8.84
N LEU A 35 2.73 -0.31 9.28
CA LEU A 35 1.52 -0.31 10.12
C LEU A 35 1.81 0.32 11.49
N GLU A 36 2.90 -0.07 12.14
CA GLU A 36 3.30 0.51 13.43
C GLU A 36 3.67 1.99 13.28
N TYR A 37 4.26 2.39 12.15
CA TYR A 37 4.51 3.79 11.84
C TYR A 37 3.21 4.60 11.69
N ALA A 38 2.22 4.10 10.94
CA ALA A 38 0.92 4.77 10.79
C ALA A 38 0.20 4.95 12.13
N LYS A 39 0.28 3.93 12.99
CA LYS A 39 -0.25 3.95 14.35
C LYS A 39 0.49 4.93 15.26
N ALA A 40 1.82 5.00 15.19
CA ALA A 40 2.61 5.97 15.95
C ALA A 40 2.22 7.41 15.58
N LEU A 41 2.15 7.73 14.28
CA LEU A 41 1.71 9.04 13.79
C LEU A 41 0.32 9.43 14.29
N HIS A 42 -0.60 8.45 14.35
CA HIS A 42 -1.94 8.67 14.91
C HIS A 42 -1.88 9.01 16.41
N ASN A 43 -1.17 8.19 17.19
CA ASN A 43 -1.07 8.34 18.64
C ASN A 43 -0.35 9.63 19.05
N GLU A 44 0.63 10.06 18.28
CA GLU A 44 1.41 11.28 18.51
C GLU A 44 0.69 12.56 18.02
N GLY A 45 -0.46 12.41 17.36
CA GLY A 45 -1.21 13.55 16.82
C GLY A 45 -0.57 14.19 15.58
N HIS A 46 0.43 13.55 14.97
CA HIS A 46 1.13 13.98 13.75
C HIS A 46 0.30 13.75 12.47
N HIS A 47 -0.99 14.00 12.55
CA HIS A 47 -1.95 13.83 11.46
C HIS A 47 -2.42 15.16 10.86
N ARG A 48 -1.92 16.30 11.35
CA ARG A 48 -2.28 17.65 10.85
C ARG A 48 -1.10 18.62 10.79
N THR A 49 -1.11 19.49 9.79
CA THR A 49 -0.23 20.67 9.74
C THR A 49 -0.91 21.89 10.38
N ALA A 50 -0.14 22.92 10.71
CA ALA A 50 -0.68 24.19 11.20
C ALA A 50 -1.65 24.85 10.21
N ASN A 51 -1.49 24.57 8.91
CA ASN A 51 -2.32 25.10 7.84
C ASN A 51 -3.59 24.25 7.57
N GLY A 52 -3.80 23.17 8.32
CA GLY A 52 -5.02 22.36 8.26
C GLY A 52 -4.96 21.14 7.35
N ASP A 53 -3.85 20.90 6.64
CA ASP A 53 -3.65 19.69 5.84
C ASP A 53 -3.68 18.45 6.73
N ARG A 54 -4.22 17.35 6.21
CA ARG A 54 -4.37 16.09 6.94
C ARG A 54 -3.41 15.05 6.36
N HIS A 55 -2.57 14.47 7.21
CA HIS A 55 -1.88 13.23 6.86
C HIS A 55 -2.87 12.08 7.08
N VAL A 56 -3.56 11.70 5.99
CA VAL A 56 -4.70 10.78 6.07
C VAL A 56 -4.26 9.34 6.31
N ALA A 57 -3.23 8.87 5.61
CA ALA A 57 -2.78 7.49 5.65
C ALA A 57 -1.31 7.37 5.22
N ALA A 58 -0.65 6.33 5.73
CA ALA A 58 0.64 5.86 5.28
C ALA A 58 0.45 4.45 4.70
N VAL A 59 0.41 4.35 3.37
CA VAL A 59 0.05 3.11 2.67
C VAL A 59 1.26 2.56 1.92
N PRO A 60 1.71 1.32 2.19
CA PRO A 60 2.77 0.69 1.42
C PRO A 60 2.36 0.50 -0.04
N ALA A 61 3.23 0.84 -0.99
CA ALA A 61 2.92 0.75 -2.42
C ALA A 61 2.53 -0.69 -2.85
N VAL A 62 3.13 -1.70 -2.23
CA VAL A 62 2.82 -3.12 -2.50
C VAL A 62 1.39 -3.50 -2.13
N VAL A 63 0.84 -2.91 -1.05
CA VAL A 63 -0.53 -3.14 -0.58
C VAL A 63 -1.51 -2.50 -1.57
N LEU A 64 -1.28 -1.23 -1.92
CA LEU A 64 -2.16 -0.52 -2.84
C LEU A 64 -2.13 -1.14 -4.24
N ASN A 65 -0.96 -1.59 -4.70
CA ASN A 65 -0.83 -2.31 -5.97
C ASN A 65 -1.55 -3.66 -5.94
N ALA A 66 -1.42 -4.44 -4.86
CA ALA A 66 -2.14 -5.70 -4.71
C ALA A 66 -3.67 -5.48 -4.70
N TRP A 67 -4.14 -4.41 -4.05
CA TRP A 67 -5.56 -4.02 -4.07
C TRP A 67 -6.03 -3.62 -5.47
N ALA A 68 -5.22 -2.84 -6.21
CA ALA A 68 -5.51 -2.42 -7.58
C ALA A 68 -5.63 -3.62 -8.53
N ILE A 69 -4.68 -4.57 -8.47
CA ILE A 69 -4.66 -5.79 -9.28
C ILE A 69 -5.92 -6.62 -9.05
N LYS A 70 -6.35 -6.80 -7.80
CA LYS A 70 -7.59 -7.53 -7.47
C LYS A 70 -8.85 -6.91 -8.08
N ARG A 71 -8.81 -5.63 -8.44
CA ARG A 71 -9.91 -4.87 -9.05
C ARG A 71 -9.77 -4.68 -10.56
N GLY A 72 -8.72 -5.22 -11.17
CA GLY A 72 -8.46 -5.04 -12.60
C GLY A 72 -8.06 -3.61 -12.99
N VAL A 73 -7.55 -2.82 -12.04
CA VAL A 73 -7.05 -1.46 -12.28
C VAL A 73 -5.55 -1.36 -12.02
N THR A 74 -4.90 -0.32 -12.53
CA THR A 74 -3.47 -0.10 -12.31
C THR A 74 -3.22 0.72 -11.04
N PHE A 75 -2.05 0.57 -10.42
CA PHE A 75 -1.61 1.43 -9.32
C PHE A 75 -1.72 2.93 -9.67
N GLN A 76 -1.31 3.31 -10.89
CA GLN A 76 -1.42 4.68 -11.36
C GLN A 76 -2.88 5.17 -11.41
N ALA A 77 -3.82 4.33 -11.87
CA ALA A 77 -5.23 4.68 -11.89
C ALA A 77 -5.75 4.96 -10.48
N VAL A 78 -5.35 4.17 -9.48
CA VAL A 78 -5.73 4.41 -8.07
C VAL A 78 -5.16 5.71 -7.54
N MET A 79 -3.92 6.06 -7.90
CA MET A 79 -3.28 7.32 -7.47
C MET A 79 -3.88 8.57 -8.12
N GLN A 80 -4.53 8.43 -9.28
CA GLN A 80 -5.11 9.55 -10.04
C GLN A 80 -6.63 9.67 -9.88
N ASP A 81 -7.32 8.60 -9.49
CA ASP A 81 -8.77 8.60 -9.24
C ASP A 81 -9.06 8.69 -7.73
N ASN A 82 -9.47 9.88 -7.29
CA ASN A 82 -9.87 10.14 -5.90
C ASN A 82 -11.00 9.21 -5.41
N ARG A 83 -11.87 8.70 -6.30
CA ARG A 83 -12.92 7.75 -5.92
C ARG A 83 -12.30 6.41 -5.52
N LEU A 84 -11.36 5.89 -6.30
CA LEU A 84 -10.66 4.63 -5.98
C LEU A 84 -9.84 4.77 -4.69
N MET A 85 -9.14 5.88 -4.53
CA MET A 85 -8.39 6.14 -3.29
C MET A 85 -9.32 6.21 -2.06
N ARG A 86 -10.47 6.90 -2.16
CA ARG A 86 -11.46 6.95 -1.08
C ARG A 86 -12.07 5.59 -0.79
N GLU A 87 -12.35 4.78 -1.81
CA GLU A 87 -12.84 3.41 -1.65
C GLU A 87 -11.84 2.58 -0.83
N PHE A 88 -10.56 2.63 -1.19
CA PHE A 88 -9.50 1.97 -0.44
C PHE A 88 -9.44 2.45 1.02
N LEU A 89 -9.46 3.76 1.26
CA LEU A 89 -9.30 4.37 2.58
C LEU A 89 -10.52 4.23 3.49
N ASN A 90 -11.71 4.03 2.94
CA ASN A 90 -12.94 3.86 3.73
C ASN A 90 -13.27 2.38 4.02
N ASP A 91 -12.49 1.44 3.47
CA ASP A 91 -12.59 0.03 3.80
C ASP A 91 -12.11 -0.23 5.25
N PRO A 92 -12.93 -0.84 6.13
CA PRO A 92 -12.53 -1.20 7.48
C PRO A 92 -11.28 -2.09 7.55
N ASP A 93 -11.06 -2.94 6.56
CA ASP A 93 -9.91 -3.85 6.51
C ASP A 93 -8.59 -3.09 6.28
N HIS A 94 -8.65 -1.87 5.73
CA HIS A 94 -7.50 -1.00 5.51
C HIS A 94 -7.35 0.07 6.60
N SER A 95 -8.14 0.02 7.67
CA SER A 95 -8.15 1.02 8.74
C SER A 95 -6.79 1.16 9.46
N HIS A 96 -5.96 0.12 9.44
CA HIS A 96 -4.62 0.11 10.04
C HIS A 96 -3.62 1.02 9.31
N PHE A 97 -3.80 1.26 8.01
CA PHE A 97 -2.95 2.18 7.25
C PHE A 97 -3.31 3.65 7.48
N ARG A 98 -4.46 3.93 8.09
CA ARG A 98 -4.95 5.28 8.32
C ARG A 98 -4.28 5.92 9.52
N VAL A 99 -3.72 7.10 9.31
CA VAL A 99 -3.17 7.98 10.34
C VAL A 99 -4.29 8.87 10.91
N ASP A 100 -5.22 9.30 10.06
CA ASP A 100 -6.39 10.08 10.47
C ASP A 100 -7.68 9.26 10.34
N LYS A 101 -8.37 9.07 11.46
CA LYS A 101 -9.57 8.22 11.56
C LYS A 101 -10.87 8.93 11.17
N ARG A 102 -10.85 10.23 10.85
CA ARG A 102 -12.04 10.95 10.41
C ARG A 102 -12.37 10.66 8.93
N PRO A 103 -13.64 10.68 8.52
CA PRO A 103 -14.04 10.42 7.13
C PRO A 103 -13.26 11.23 6.08
N VAL A 104 -13.14 10.67 4.87
CA VAL A 104 -12.43 11.19 3.69
C VAL A 104 -13.30 11.23 2.45
#